data_AF-A0A9Q4BMJ6-F1
#
_entry.id   AF-A0A9Q4BMJ6-F1
#
_cell.length_a   1.000
_cell.length_b   1.000
_cell.length_c   1.000
_cell.angle_alpha   90.00
_cell.angle_beta   90.00
_cell.angle_gamma   90.00
#
_symmetry.space_group_name_H-M   'P 1'
#
loop_
_entity.id
_entity.type
_entity.pdbx_description
1 polymer ?
#
loop_
_entity_poly.entity_id
_entity_poly.type
_entity_poly.pdbx_seq_one_letter_code
_entity_poly.pdbx_strand_id
1 'polypeptide(L)'
;MMSKEALLVISNFFPGSDSSGAKEFDLFDEDKFRKDALDMGDHVTYISGKRQSAKGKEGYIVTYSFSDIDKVKIGQNPSRIVRPPETPELSDTSSNGEEYISFDLDKNDPSTLRINLPSEEFQESKKEQLESAVDTMQIDTQMEQKIKNMMSDMKMAFVVNVPGLISESNATYREGSKITLAEIDFGKLIENPENYRRFISMKNKPFPEVKKFLSTIPGIKIELNNKVEVKFR
;
A
#
# COMPACT_ATOMS: atom_id res chain seq x y z
N MET A 1 8.97 -8.17 -1.63
CA MET A 1 10.28 -8.74 -1.21
C MET A 1 11.32 -7.64 -1.25
N MET A 2 12.27 -7.65 -0.32
CA MET A 2 13.32 -6.65 -0.14
C MET A 2 14.69 -7.32 -0.14
N SER A 3 15.76 -6.59 -0.49
CA SER A 3 17.12 -7.13 -0.37
C SER A 3 17.57 -7.19 1.10
N LYS A 4 18.56 -8.01 1.42
CA LYS A 4 19.12 -8.08 2.78
C LYS A 4 19.70 -6.75 3.23
N GLU A 5 20.32 -6.02 2.31
CA GLU A 5 20.87 -4.69 2.55
C GLU A 5 19.76 -3.70 2.91
N ALA A 6 18.62 -3.74 2.22
CA ALA A 6 17.46 -2.92 2.56
C ALA A 6 16.93 -3.24 3.97
N LEU A 7 16.87 -4.53 4.35
CA LEU A 7 16.42 -4.96 5.67
C LEU A 7 17.35 -4.48 6.78
N LEU A 8 18.67 -4.59 6.57
CA LEU A 8 19.68 -4.10 7.50
C LEU A 8 19.64 -2.57 7.65
N VAL A 9 19.37 -1.85 6.55
CA VAL A 9 19.18 -0.40 6.62
C VAL A 9 17.93 -0.09 7.45
N ILE A 10 16.79 -0.72 7.18
CA ILE A 10 15.55 -0.52 7.96
C ILE A 10 15.78 -0.81 9.44
N SER A 11 16.40 -1.95 9.80
CA SER A 11 16.67 -2.28 11.20
C SER A 11 17.56 -1.25 11.90
N ASN A 12 18.51 -0.64 11.18
CA ASN A 12 19.41 0.37 11.73
C ASN A 12 18.76 1.77 11.82
N PHE A 13 17.78 2.07 10.98
CA PHE A 13 17.05 3.34 10.98
C PHE A 13 15.95 3.41 12.04
N PHE A 14 15.50 2.28 12.56
CA PHE A 14 14.50 2.19 13.63
C PHE A 14 15.09 1.50 14.88
N PRO A 15 16.05 2.16 15.58
CA PRO A 15 16.61 1.63 16.82
C PRO A 15 15.60 1.81 17.96
N GLY A 16 14.71 0.82 18.11
CA GLY A 16 13.67 0.81 19.16
C GLY A 16 13.43 -0.55 19.81
N SER A 17 14.07 -1.63 19.34
CA SER A 17 14.04 -2.90 20.07
C SER A 17 15.10 -2.86 21.17
N ASP A 18 14.65 -2.83 22.42
CA ASP A 18 15.45 -2.77 23.64
C ASP A 18 16.78 -3.56 23.60
N SER A 19 17.82 -2.92 24.11
CA SER A 19 19.16 -3.48 24.35
C SER A 19 19.23 -4.53 25.47
N SER A 20 18.17 -5.32 25.64
CA SER A 20 18.14 -6.50 26.52
C SER A 20 17.25 -7.58 25.93
N GLY A 21 17.83 -8.39 25.04
CA GLY A 21 17.17 -9.54 24.42
C GLY A 21 16.69 -9.28 22.99
N ALA A 22 17.62 -8.94 22.09
CA ALA A 22 17.33 -8.68 20.69
C ALA A 22 16.64 -9.89 20.03
N LYS A 23 15.31 -9.80 19.84
CA LYS A 23 14.67 -10.52 18.74
C LYS A 23 15.22 -9.90 17.45
N GLU A 24 15.95 -10.71 16.70
CA GLU A 24 16.41 -10.37 15.35
C GLU A 24 15.20 -9.83 14.56
N PHE A 25 15.37 -8.70 13.85
CA PHE A 25 14.29 -8.09 13.07
C PHE A 25 13.70 -9.13 12.10
N ASP A 26 12.49 -9.57 12.40
CA ASP A 26 11.80 -10.59 11.62
C ASP A 26 10.62 -9.96 10.89
N LEU A 27 10.68 -9.98 9.56
CA LEU A 27 9.56 -9.55 8.72
C LEU A 27 8.32 -10.44 8.88
N PHE A 28 8.50 -11.67 9.36
CA PHE A 28 7.44 -12.65 9.45
C PHE A 28 6.91 -12.74 10.88
N ASP A 29 5.81 -12.03 11.12
CA ASP A 29 5.11 -12.02 12.40
C ASP A 29 3.68 -12.52 12.20
N GLU A 30 3.44 -13.77 12.56
CA GLU A 30 2.14 -14.41 12.41
C GLU A 30 1.06 -13.80 13.33
N ASP A 31 1.44 -13.36 14.53
CA ASP A 31 0.52 -12.71 15.45
C ASP A 31 0.08 -11.36 14.90
N LYS A 32 1.00 -10.63 14.26
CA LYS A 32 0.67 -9.40 13.52
C LYS A 32 -0.26 -9.70 12.34
N PHE A 33 -0.02 -10.73 11.55
CA PHE A 33 -0.90 -11.08 10.43
C PHE A 33 -2.33 -11.41 10.89
N ARG A 34 -2.48 -12.06 12.04
CA ARG A 34 -3.80 -12.31 12.64
C ARG A 34 -4.50 -11.02 13.07
N LYS A 35 -3.76 -10.05 13.63
CA LYS A 35 -4.29 -8.71 13.95
C LYS A 35 -4.67 -7.93 12.70
N ASP A 36 -3.82 -7.94 11.68
CA ASP A 36 -4.08 -7.28 10.39
C ASP A 36 -5.38 -7.79 9.75
N ALA A 37 -5.73 -9.08 9.92
CA ALA A 37 -7.02 -9.61 9.48
C ALA A 37 -8.21 -8.91 10.16
N LEU A 38 -8.13 -8.67 11.48
CA LEU A 38 -9.18 -7.98 12.23
C LEU A 38 -9.33 -6.52 11.76
N ASP A 39 -8.22 -5.86 11.46
CA ASP A 39 -8.22 -4.48 10.92
C ASP A 39 -8.85 -4.41 9.51
N MET A 40 -8.75 -5.49 8.72
CA MET A 40 -9.40 -5.59 7.42
C MET A 40 -10.91 -5.84 7.51
N GLY A 41 -11.42 -6.24 8.68
CA GLY A 41 -12.83 -6.40 8.98
C GLY A 41 -13.18 -7.76 9.61
N ASP A 42 -14.27 -7.79 10.38
CA ASP A 42 -14.69 -8.95 11.20
C ASP A 42 -14.93 -10.25 10.41
N HIS A 43 -15.10 -10.16 9.10
CA HIS A 43 -15.33 -11.29 8.20
C HIS A 43 -14.05 -11.79 7.51
N VAL A 44 -12.89 -11.24 7.84
CA VAL A 44 -11.59 -11.64 7.30
C VAL A 44 -10.91 -12.59 8.27
N THR A 45 -10.39 -13.70 7.74
CA THR A 45 -9.69 -14.74 8.51
C THR A 45 -8.31 -14.97 7.92
N TYR A 46 -7.29 -14.98 8.77
CA TYR A 46 -5.95 -15.41 8.39
C TYR A 46 -5.92 -16.91 8.07
N ILE A 47 -5.39 -17.26 6.89
CA ILE A 47 -5.28 -18.65 6.42
C ILE A 47 -3.84 -19.15 6.53
N SER A 48 -2.86 -18.40 6.02
CA SER A 48 -1.46 -18.81 6.09
C SER A 48 -0.50 -17.66 5.82
N GLY A 49 0.66 -17.68 6.45
CA GLY A 49 1.84 -16.91 6.12
C GLY A 49 2.96 -17.86 5.69
N LYS A 50 3.67 -17.52 4.62
CA LYS A 50 4.86 -18.26 4.17
C LYS A 50 5.99 -17.30 3.87
N ARG A 51 7.19 -17.59 4.39
CA ARG A 51 8.41 -16.90 3.96
C ARG A 51 8.64 -17.17 2.47
N GLN A 52 9.16 -16.15 1.78
CA GLN A 52 9.53 -16.23 0.39
C GLN A 52 10.92 -15.62 0.20
N SER A 53 11.80 -16.37 -0.44
CA SER A 53 13.11 -15.88 -0.86
C SER A 53 13.32 -16.15 -2.34
N ALA A 54 13.77 -15.15 -3.08
CA ALA A 54 14.06 -15.27 -4.50
C ALA A 54 15.09 -14.22 -4.94
N LYS A 55 16.09 -14.63 -5.72
CA LYS A 55 17.12 -13.73 -6.30
C LYS A 55 17.81 -12.84 -5.24
N GLY A 56 18.12 -13.40 -4.07
CA GLY A 56 18.74 -12.66 -2.96
C GLY A 56 17.81 -11.68 -2.23
N LYS A 57 16.52 -11.66 -2.57
CA LYS A 57 15.48 -10.88 -1.88
C LYS A 57 14.68 -11.79 -0.95
N GLU A 58 14.29 -11.25 0.19
CA GLU A 58 13.50 -11.91 1.22
C GLU A 58 12.16 -11.20 1.42
N GLY A 59 11.15 -11.94 1.86
CA GLY A 59 9.82 -11.44 2.12
C GLY A 59 8.89 -12.56 2.53
N TYR A 60 7.59 -12.33 2.38
CA TYR A 60 6.57 -13.29 2.74
C TYR A 60 5.33 -13.13 1.86
N ILE A 61 4.52 -14.19 1.82
CA ILE A 61 3.16 -14.17 1.28
C ILE A 61 2.22 -14.48 2.44
N VAL A 62 1.22 -13.61 2.64
CA VAL A 62 0.11 -13.88 3.55
C VAL A 62 -1.16 -14.09 2.73
N THR A 63 -1.94 -15.09 3.12
CA THR A 63 -3.22 -15.42 2.54
C THR A 63 -4.29 -15.27 3.61
N TYR A 64 -5.32 -14.49 3.25
CA TYR A 64 -6.53 -14.31 4.02
C TYR A 64 -7.72 -14.85 3.22
N SER A 65 -8.80 -15.19 3.92
CA SER A 65 -10.10 -15.46 3.32
C SER A 65 -11.14 -14.52 3.91
N PHE A 66 -12.21 -14.27 3.17
CA PHE A 66 -13.37 -13.54 3.67
C PHE A 66 -14.65 -14.27 3.30
N SER A 67 -15.67 -14.19 4.16
CA SER A 67 -17.01 -14.73 3.85
C SER A 67 -17.89 -13.72 3.10
N ASP A 68 -17.60 -12.42 3.28
CA ASP A 68 -18.37 -11.32 2.72
C ASP A 68 -17.41 -10.19 2.31
N ILE A 69 -17.35 -9.89 1.02
CA ILE A 69 -16.44 -8.87 0.48
C ILE A 69 -16.89 -7.46 0.88
N ASP A 70 -18.18 -7.26 1.12
CA ASP A 70 -18.75 -5.95 1.49
C ASP A 70 -18.28 -5.49 2.88
N LYS A 71 -17.72 -6.42 3.66
CA LYS A 71 -17.16 -6.18 5.00
C LYS A 71 -15.64 -6.02 4.99
N VAL A 72 -15.00 -6.20 3.84
CA VAL A 72 -13.56 -6.04 3.69
C VAL A 72 -13.22 -4.57 3.49
N LYS A 73 -12.26 -4.09 4.27
CA LYS A 73 -11.67 -2.76 4.14
C LYS A 73 -10.16 -2.89 3.98
N ILE A 74 -9.63 -2.28 2.92
CA ILE A 74 -8.18 -2.26 2.69
C ILE A 74 -7.68 -0.83 2.80
N GLY A 75 -6.81 -0.57 3.78
CA GLY A 75 -6.19 0.74 3.93
C GLY A 75 -5.27 1.06 2.76
N GLN A 76 -5.43 2.24 2.15
CA GLN A 76 -4.59 2.65 1.01
C GLN A 76 -3.23 3.21 1.37
N ASN A 77 -2.98 3.45 2.66
CA ASN A 77 -1.75 4.11 3.06
C ASN A 77 -0.55 3.16 2.88
N PRO A 78 0.39 3.44 1.95
CA PRO A 78 1.56 2.60 1.75
C PRO A 78 2.47 2.55 3.00
N SER A 79 2.37 3.54 3.89
CA SER A 79 3.03 3.50 5.19
C SER A 79 2.42 2.50 6.18
N ARG A 80 1.33 1.79 5.85
CA ARG A 80 0.90 0.54 6.54
C ARG A 80 1.64 -0.70 6.06
N ILE A 81 2.06 -0.72 4.79
CA ILE A 81 2.74 -1.85 4.14
C ILE A 81 4.24 -1.90 4.54
N VAL A 82 4.83 -0.76 4.91
CA VAL A 82 6.25 -0.64 5.30
C VAL A 82 6.41 -0.35 6.81
N ARG A 83 5.47 -0.78 7.67
CA ARG A 83 5.59 -0.59 9.12
C ARG A 83 6.54 -1.61 9.75
N PRO A 84 7.54 -1.18 10.54
CA PRO A 84 8.18 -2.06 11.51
C PRO A 84 7.16 -2.49 12.58
N PRO A 85 7.32 -3.69 13.17
CA PRO A 85 6.37 -4.25 14.13
C PRO A 85 6.27 -3.51 15.48
N GLU A 86 7.15 -2.55 15.78
CA GLU A 86 7.24 -1.92 17.12
C GLU A 86 7.39 -0.39 17.11
N THR A 87 6.91 0.32 16.08
CA THR A 87 6.68 1.77 16.26
C THR A 87 5.50 1.95 17.22
N PRO A 88 5.66 2.65 18.37
CA PRO A 88 4.55 3.02 19.22
C PRO A 88 3.49 3.71 18.37
N GLU A 89 2.21 3.47 18.66
CA GLU A 89 1.11 4.24 18.10
C GLU A 89 1.48 5.72 18.21
N LEU A 90 1.85 6.33 17.07
CA LEU A 90 1.71 7.76 16.91
C LEU A 90 0.21 8.00 16.98
N SER A 91 -0.27 8.14 18.22
CA SER A 91 -1.60 8.49 18.65
C SER A 91 -2.63 8.36 17.54
N ASP A 92 -3.41 7.28 17.60
CA ASP A 92 -4.71 7.11 16.93
C ASP A 92 -5.74 8.15 17.43
N THR A 93 -5.37 9.43 17.45
CA THR A 93 -6.32 10.53 17.52
C THR A 93 -6.78 10.86 16.11
N SER A 94 -7.44 9.91 15.46
CA SER A 94 -8.56 10.18 14.56
C SER A 94 -9.20 8.87 14.11
N SER A 95 -10.10 8.35 14.96
CA SER A 95 -11.27 7.57 14.55
C SER A 95 -12.26 8.39 13.69
N ASN A 96 -11.75 9.30 12.85
CA ASN A 96 -12.50 10.06 11.85
C ASN A 96 -11.60 10.26 10.62
N GLY A 97 -11.75 9.35 9.65
CA GLY A 97 -11.27 9.54 8.28
C GLY A 97 -10.08 8.72 7.84
N GLU A 98 -10.24 7.40 7.86
CA GLU A 98 -9.32 6.45 7.24
C GLU A 98 -9.71 6.20 5.77
N GLU A 99 -8.75 6.34 4.85
CA GLU A 99 -8.91 6.09 3.41
C GLU A 99 -8.94 4.59 3.10
N TYR A 100 -10.10 3.99 3.25
CA TYR A 100 -10.31 2.58 2.91
C TYR A 100 -10.80 2.40 1.47
N ILE A 101 -10.20 1.43 0.78
CA ILE A 101 -10.87 0.75 -0.33
C ILE A 101 -11.94 -0.15 0.28
N SER A 102 -13.16 -0.01 -0.21
CA SER A 102 -14.27 -0.88 0.16
C SER A 102 -14.92 -1.48 -1.08
N PHE A 103 -15.77 -2.47 -0.86
CA PHE A 103 -16.39 -3.25 -1.91
C PHE A 103 -17.89 -3.36 -1.66
N ASP A 104 -18.65 -3.55 -2.74
CA ASP A 104 -20.08 -3.84 -2.73
C ASP A 104 -20.36 -4.83 -3.86
N LEU A 105 -20.84 -6.02 -3.50
CA LEU A 105 -21.08 -7.12 -4.43
C LEU A 105 -22.57 -7.44 -4.54
N ASP A 106 -23.12 -7.15 -5.70
CA ASP A 106 -24.44 -7.62 -6.10
C ASP A 106 -24.32 -8.97 -6.85
N LYS A 107 -24.93 -10.03 -6.30
CA LYS A 107 -24.85 -11.42 -6.81
C LYS A 107 -25.92 -11.75 -7.86
N ASN A 108 -26.40 -10.76 -8.60
CA ASN A 108 -27.28 -10.94 -9.77
C ASN A 108 -26.58 -11.71 -10.93
N ASP A 109 -27.29 -11.95 -12.03
CA ASP A 109 -26.72 -12.48 -13.29
C ASP A 109 -26.84 -11.42 -14.43
N PRO A 110 -25.73 -10.77 -14.84
CA PRO A 110 -24.37 -10.94 -14.32
C PRO A 110 -24.18 -10.32 -12.93
N SER A 111 -23.19 -10.83 -12.17
CA SER A 111 -22.83 -10.28 -10.86
C SER A 111 -22.10 -8.95 -11.04
N THR A 112 -22.31 -8.00 -10.13
CA THR A 112 -21.72 -6.66 -10.20
C THR A 112 -20.90 -6.39 -8.95
N LEU A 113 -19.58 -6.24 -9.10
CA LEU A 113 -18.69 -5.76 -8.05
C LEU A 113 -18.43 -4.27 -8.24
N ARG A 114 -18.66 -3.49 -7.18
CA ARG A 114 -18.28 -2.09 -7.07
C ARG A 114 -17.11 -1.97 -6.12
N ILE A 115 -16.04 -1.37 -6.59
CA ILE A 115 -14.84 -1.07 -5.80
C ILE A 115 -14.85 0.43 -5.56
N ASN A 116 -14.98 0.83 -4.31
CA ASN A 116 -15.02 2.23 -3.91
C ASN A 116 -13.61 2.63 -3.46
N LEU A 117 -12.99 3.51 -4.23
CA LEU A 117 -11.77 4.20 -3.88
C LEU A 117 -12.17 5.51 -3.14
N PRO A 118 -11.56 5.82 -1.99
CA PRO A 118 -11.80 7.04 -1.24
C PRO A 118 -11.54 8.25 -2.13
N SER A 119 -12.47 9.20 -2.06
CA SER A 119 -12.52 10.38 -2.92
C SER A 119 -11.62 11.51 -2.44
N GLU A 120 -11.39 12.47 -3.33
CA GLU A 120 -10.60 13.68 -3.07
C GLU A 120 -11.24 14.62 -2.03
N GLU A 121 -12.58 14.67 -1.96
CA GLU A 121 -13.33 15.55 -1.05
C GLU A 121 -13.15 15.20 0.43
N PHE A 122 -12.85 13.93 0.76
CA PHE A 122 -12.58 13.51 2.14
C PHE A 122 -11.24 14.04 2.67
N GLN A 123 -10.40 14.61 1.79
CA GLN A 123 -9.02 15.00 2.08
C GLN A 123 -8.82 16.52 2.23
N GLU A 124 -9.81 17.34 1.85
CA GLU A 124 -9.72 18.80 2.02
C GLU A 124 -9.90 19.23 3.49
N SER A 125 -10.58 18.41 4.29
CA SER A 125 -10.84 18.65 5.72
C SER A 125 -9.64 18.38 6.66
N LYS A 126 -8.51 17.89 6.14
CA LYS A 126 -7.28 17.62 6.91
C LYS A 126 -6.11 18.55 6.57
N LYS A 127 -6.35 19.67 5.89
CA LYS A 127 -5.30 20.64 5.54
C LYS A 127 -4.76 21.46 6.74
N GLU A 128 -5.42 21.42 7.90
CA GLU A 128 -5.06 22.28 9.06
C GLU A 128 -4.37 21.58 10.24
N GLN A 129 -4.03 20.28 10.17
CA GLN A 129 -3.42 19.57 11.32
C GLN A 129 -2.26 18.63 10.99
N LEU A 130 -1.38 19.02 10.06
CA LEU A 130 -0.17 18.24 9.74
C LEU A 130 1.08 19.10 9.52
N GLU A 131 1.20 20.23 10.21
CA GLU A 131 2.41 21.08 10.16
C GLU A 131 3.47 20.76 11.23
N SER A 132 3.32 19.74 12.07
CA SER A 132 4.25 19.52 13.18
C SER A 132 4.62 18.06 13.44
N ALA A 133 5.31 17.41 12.49
CA ALA A 133 6.06 16.18 12.81
C ALA A 133 7.18 15.76 11.82
N VAL A 134 7.58 16.58 10.84
CA VAL A 134 8.57 16.11 9.84
C VAL A 134 9.54 17.20 9.39
N ASP A 135 10.25 17.78 10.34
CA ASP A 135 11.45 18.56 10.03
C ASP A 135 12.60 18.18 10.98
N THR A 136 13.16 16.97 10.81
CA THR A 136 14.43 16.59 11.48
C THR A 136 15.17 15.42 10.83
N MET A 137 15.11 15.27 9.51
CA MET A 137 16.10 14.45 8.80
C MET A 137 16.70 15.28 7.68
N GLN A 138 17.86 15.88 7.93
CA GLN A 138 18.74 16.31 6.86
C GLN A 138 19.20 15.05 6.14
N ILE A 139 18.53 14.69 5.04
CA ILE A 139 18.95 13.61 4.17
C ILE A 139 20.22 14.11 3.47
N ASP A 140 21.37 13.68 3.96
CA ASP A 140 22.64 13.93 3.25
C ASP A 140 22.70 13.13 1.95
N THR A 141 23.68 13.44 1.10
CA THR A 141 23.85 12.82 -0.22
C THR A 141 24.12 11.32 -0.16
N GLN A 142 24.74 10.83 0.92
CA GLN A 142 25.01 9.40 1.11
C GLN A 142 23.74 8.65 1.52
N MET A 143 22.92 9.26 2.37
CA MET A 143 21.63 8.75 2.79
C MET A 143 20.63 8.72 1.64
N GLU A 144 20.60 9.78 0.82
CA GLU A 144 19.77 9.84 -0.38
C GLU A 144 20.10 8.68 -1.34
N GLN A 145 21.39 8.43 -1.57
CA GLN A 145 21.81 7.34 -2.45
C GLN A 145 21.41 5.96 -1.93
N LYS A 146 21.46 5.75 -0.61
CA LYS A 146 20.99 4.49 0.01
C LYS A 146 19.48 4.31 -0.17
N ILE A 147 18.69 5.37 0.04
CA ILE A 147 17.23 5.34 -0.16
C ILE A 147 16.89 5.06 -1.61
N LYS A 148 17.56 5.73 -2.56
CA LYS A 148 17.41 5.47 -4.01
C LYS A 148 17.68 4.02 -4.35
N ASN A 149 18.79 3.47 -3.86
CA ASN A 149 19.16 2.08 -4.12
C ASN A 149 18.08 1.12 -3.58
N MET A 150 17.56 1.36 -2.37
CA MET A 150 16.49 0.55 -1.80
C MET A 150 15.19 0.60 -2.62
N MET A 151 14.79 1.80 -3.05
CA MET A 151 13.54 2.00 -3.77
C MET A 151 13.63 1.62 -5.26
N SER A 152 14.83 1.57 -5.84
CA SER A 152 15.04 1.29 -7.27
C SER A 152 14.45 -0.05 -7.73
N ASP A 153 14.39 -1.01 -6.82
CA ASP A 153 13.88 -2.35 -7.07
C ASP A 153 12.47 -2.58 -6.51
N MET A 154 11.87 -1.54 -5.92
CA MET A 154 10.60 -1.62 -5.25
C MET A 154 9.46 -1.52 -6.27
N LYS A 155 8.56 -2.50 -6.21
CA LYS A 155 7.33 -2.51 -6.98
C LYS A 155 6.16 -2.78 -6.06
N MET A 156 5.10 -2.00 -6.22
CA MET A 156 3.85 -2.19 -5.50
C MET A 156 2.73 -2.38 -6.51
N ALA A 157 1.84 -3.34 -6.23
CA ALA A 157 0.66 -3.55 -7.04
C ALA A 157 -0.54 -3.85 -6.14
N PHE A 158 -1.68 -3.24 -6.45
CA PHE A 158 -2.97 -3.58 -5.91
C PHE A 158 -3.89 -4.02 -7.05
N VAL A 159 -4.30 -5.28 -6.97
CA VAL A 159 -5.01 -5.98 -8.05
C VAL A 159 -6.22 -6.69 -7.48
N VAL A 160 -7.34 -6.56 -8.17
CA VAL A 160 -8.58 -7.29 -7.91
C VAL A 160 -8.80 -8.27 -9.05
N ASN A 161 -8.97 -9.55 -8.73
CA ASN A 161 -9.36 -10.57 -9.69
C ASN A 161 -10.80 -10.99 -9.38
N VAL A 162 -11.68 -10.89 -10.37
CA VAL A 162 -13.03 -11.44 -10.26
C VAL A 162 -13.08 -12.86 -10.84
N PRO A 163 -13.97 -13.74 -10.35
CA PRO A 163 -14.16 -15.04 -10.99
C PRO A 163 -14.77 -14.86 -12.39
N GLY A 164 -14.41 -15.77 -13.30
CA GLY A 164 -15.01 -15.85 -14.61
C GLY A 164 -14.68 -14.68 -15.56
N LEU A 165 -15.62 -14.33 -16.44
CA LEU A 165 -15.41 -13.35 -17.51
C LEU A 165 -16.07 -12.02 -17.17
N ILE A 166 -15.30 -10.93 -17.24
CA ILE A 166 -15.85 -9.58 -17.14
C ILE A 166 -16.59 -9.24 -18.46
N SER A 167 -17.88 -8.98 -18.36
CA SER A 167 -18.75 -8.58 -19.47
C SER A 167 -18.75 -7.07 -19.69
N GLU A 168 -18.69 -6.28 -18.61
CA GLU A 168 -18.71 -4.82 -18.64
C GLU A 168 -17.85 -4.28 -17.48
N SER A 169 -17.11 -3.20 -17.69
CA SER A 169 -16.43 -2.48 -16.61
C SER A 169 -16.01 -1.09 -17.06
N ASN A 170 -15.98 -0.15 -16.11
CA ASN A 170 -15.39 1.17 -16.29
C ASN A 170 -13.91 1.26 -15.84
N ALA A 171 -13.30 0.14 -15.41
CA ALA A 171 -11.89 0.10 -15.00
C ALA A 171 -10.95 0.49 -16.14
N THR A 172 -9.99 1.37 -15.86
CA THR A 172 -9.01 1.85 -16.84
C THR A 172 -7.99 0.76 -17.19
N TYR A 173 -7.55 -0.03 -16.20
CA TYR A 173 -6.50 -1.04 -16.37
C TYR A 173 -7.06 -2.44 -16.14
N ARG A 174 -7.47 -3.08 -17.24
CA ARG A 174 -8.07 -4.41 -17.24
C ARG A 174 -7.31 -5.35 -18.17
N GLU A 175 -7.08 -6.58 -17.69
CA GLU A 175 -6.52 -7.68 -18.48
C GLU A 175 -7.26 -8.97 -18.14
N GLY A 176 -8.13 -9.44 -19.05
CA GLY A 176 -8.99 -10.60 -18.76
C GLY A 176 -9.95 -10.31 -17.59
N SER A 177 -9.80 -11.09 -16.50
CA SER A 177 -10.53 -10.94 -15.23
C SER A 177 -9.77 -10.13 -14.16
N LYS A 178 -8.56 -9.67 -14.50
CA LYS A 178 -7.68 -8.89 -13.63
C LYS A 178 -7.96 -7.39 -13.80
N ILE A 179 -8.14 -6.70 -12.68
CA ILE A 179 -8.28 -5.24 -12.60
C ILE A 179 -7.12 -4.72 -11.75
N THR A 180 -6.33 -3.81 -12.32
CA THR A 180 -5.23 -3.15 -11.60
C THR A 180 -5.70 -1.80 -11.10
N LEU A 181 -5.82 -1.61 -9.77
CA LEU A 181 -6.15 -0.30 -9.21
C LEU A 181 -4.90 0.56 -9.02
N ALA A 182 -3.76 -0.07 -8.70
CA ALA A 182 -2.47 0.59 -8.62
C ALA A 182 -1.34 -0.37 -9.01
N GLU A 183 -0.37 0.11 -9.77
CA GLU A 183 0.88 -0.58 -10.10
C GLU A 183 1.96 0.48 -10.21
N ILE A 184 2.87 0.52 -9.25
CA ILE A 184 3.92 1.53 -9.13
C ILE A 184 5.27 0.83 -9.19
N ASP A 185 6.06 1.19 -10.20
CA ASP A 185 7.47 0.83 -10.33
C ASP A 185 8.32 2.01 -9.85
N PHE A 186 8.83 1.94 -8.62
CA PHE A 186 9.64 3.03 -8.05
C PHE A 186 11.00 3.16 -8.72
N GLY A 187 11.50 2.09 -9.34
CA GLY A 187 12.68 2.15 -10.20
C GLY A 187 12.47 3.14 -11.34
N LYS A 188 11.35 3.01 -12.06
CA LYS A 188 10.98 3.94 -13.15
C LYS A 188 10.77 5.38 -12.68
N LEU A 189 10.23 5.55 -11.46
CA LEU A 189 10.08 6.87 -10.85
C LEU A 189 11.44 7.54 -10.56
N ILE A 190 12.40 6.79 -10.03
CA ILE A 190 13.70 7.28 -9.57
C ILE A 190 14.71 7.43 -10.70
N GLU A 191 14.64 6.58 -11.74
CA GLU A 191 15.47 6.65 -12.94
C GLU A 191 15.36 8.01 -13.66
N ASN A 192 14.23 8.70 -13.53
CA ASN A 192 14.03 10.05 -14.05
C ASN A 192 14.25 11.09 -12.94
N PRO A 193 15.34 11.89 -12.99
CA PRO A 193 15.65 12.86 -11.93
C PRO A 193 14.56 13.91 -11.70
N GLU A 194 13.83 14.32 -12.73
CA GLU A 194 12.76 15.30 -12.61
C GLU A 194 11.52 14.72 -11.93
N ASN A 195 11.14 13.49 -12.31
CA ASN A 195 10.04 12.79 -11.65
C ASN A 195 10.38 12.51 -10.18
N TYR A 196 11.61 12.11 -9.89
CA TYR A 196 12.08 11.87 -8.54
C TYR A 196 12.05 13.15 -7.67
N ARG A 197 12.61 14.26 -8.16
CA ARG A 197 12.56 15.55 -7.47
C ARG A 197 11.14 16.00 -7.20
N ARG A 198 10.27 15.86 -8.21
CA ARG A 198 8.85 16.20 -8.09
C ARG A 198 8.16 15.32 -7.06
N PHE A 199 8.40 14.02 -7.06
CA PHE A 199 7.87 13.10 -6.06
C PHE A 199 8.29 13.48 -4.63
N ILE A 200 9.57 13.77 -4.40
CA ILE A 200 10.05 14.24 -3.09
C ILE A 200 9.35 15.53 -2.67
N SER A 201 9.22 16.49 -3.59
CA SER A 201 8.55 17.77 -3.30
C SER A 201 7.06 17.62 -2.96
N MET A 202 6.46 16.47 -3.29
CA MET A 202 5.07 16.15 -3.02
C MET A 202 4.83 15.47 -1.67
N LYS A 203 5.86 15.28 -0.84
CA LYS A 203 5.77 14.62 0.47
C LYS A 203 4.63 15.15 1.37
N ASN A 204 4.35 16.45 1.30
CA ASN A 204 3.32 17.12 2.10
C ASN A 204 2.07 17.48 1.29
N LYS A 205 1.92 16.92 0.08
CA LYS A 205 0.76 17.17 -0.77
C LYS A 205 -0.34 16.14 -0.48
N PRO A 206 -1.62 16.51 -0.62
CA PRO A 206 -2.73 15.58 -0.52
C PRO A 206 -2.54 14.39 -1.45
N PHE A 207 -2.92 13.20 -1.00
CA PHE A 207 -2.77 11.96 -1.77
C PHE A 207 -3.41 12.01 -3.18
N PRO A 208 -4.57 12.67 -3.40
CA PRO A 208 -5.10 12.89 -4.74
C PRO A 208 -4.12 13.60 -5.71
N GLU A 209 -3.42 14.63 -5.24
CA GLU A 209 -2.43 15.34 -6.06
C GLU A 209 -1.25 14.41 -6.40
N VAL A 210 -0.83 13.59 -5.44
CA VAL A 210 0.22 12.57 -5.64
C VAL A 210 -0.22 11.53 -6.67
N LYS A 211 -1.44 10.99 -6.55
CA LYS A 211 -2.03 10.04 -7.50
C LYS A 211 -2.06 10.59 -8.93
N LYS A 212 -2.53 11.83 -9.09
CA LYS A 212 -2.61 12.50 -10.39
C LYS A 212 -1.23 12.71 -11.01
N PHE A 213 -0.22 13.04 -10.22
CA PHE A 213 1.16 13.11 -10.73
C PHE A 213 1.67 11.74 -11.16
N LEU A 214 1.55 10.74 -10.29
CA LEU A 214 2.05 9.40 -10.56
C LEU A 214 1.41 8.78 -11.80
N SER A 215 0.12 9.05 -12.09
CA SER A 215 -0.56 8.56 -13.29
C SER A 215 -0.02 9.15 -14.60
N THR A 216 0.74 10.25 -14.56
CA THR A 216 1.41 10.82 -15.75
C THR A 216 2.70 10.11 -16.12
N ILE A 217 3.21 9.24 -15.26
CA ILE A 217 4.53 8.61 -15.43
C ILE A 217 4.36 7.31 -16.24
N PRO A 218 5.05 7.16 -17.38
CA PRO A 218 5.02 5.92 -18.16
C PRO A 218 5.46 4.72 -17.31
N GLY A 219 4.66 3.65 -17.35
CA GLY A 219 4.92 2.43 -16.57
C GLY A 219 4.30 2.43 -15.18
N ILE A 220 3.64 3.51 -14.76
CA ILE A 220 2.79 3.53 -13.56
C ILE A 220 1.31 3.44 -14.00
N LYS A 221 0.54 2.61 -13.31
CA LYS A 221 -0.92 2.49 -13.49
C LYS A 221 -1.59 2.90 -12.19
N ILE A 222 -2.48 3.87 -12.25
CA ILE A 222 -3.31 4.29 -11.11
C ILE A 222 -4.71 4.54 -11.62
N GLU A 223 -5.66 3.81 -11.05
CA GLU A 223 -7.08 4.03 -11.31
C GLU A 223 -7.52 5.39 -10.75
N LEU A 224 -8.12 6.20 -11.63
CA LEU A 224 -8.56 7.56 -11.30
C LEU A 224 -10.07 7.63 -11.05
N ASN A 225 -10.81 6.56 -11.39
CA ASN A 225 -12.21 6.46 -11.03
C ASN A 225 -12.34 6.21 -9.52
N ASN A 226 -13.01 7.10 -8.80
CA ASN A 226 -13.34 6.88 -7.38
C ASN A 226 -14.27 5.66 -7.17
N LYS A 227 -14.98 5.25 -8.21
CA LYS A 227 -15.83 4.06 -8.19
C LYS A 227 -15.59 3.25 -9.46
N VAL A 228 -15.06 2.05 -9.28
CA VAL A 228 -14.93 1.06 -10.35
C VAL A 228 -16.09 0.08 -10.25
N GLU A 229 -16.84 -0.08 -11.33
CA GLU A 229 -17.90 -1.07 -11.45
C GLU A 229 -17.48 -2.16 -12.45
N VAL A 230 -17.76 -3.41 -12.10
CA VAL A 230 -17.33 -4.60 -12.85
C VAL A 230 -18.48 -5.59 -12.88
N LYS A 231 -19.00 -5.91 -14.06
CA LYS A 231 -19.99 -6.97 -14.27
C LYS A 231 -19.32 -8.24 -14.77
N PHE A 232 -19.53 -9.37 -14.10
CA PHE A 232 -18.88 -10.65 -14.42
C PHE A 232 -19.81 -11.85 -14.27
N ARG A 233 -19.45 -12.95 -14.92
CA ARG A 233 -20.13 -14.26 -14.88
C ARG A 233 -19.13 -15.37 -14.66
#